data_AF-A0A3S8Y867-F1
#
_entry.id   AF-A0A3S8Y867-F1
#
_cell.length_a   1.000
_cell.length_b   1.000
_cell.length_c   1.000
_cell.angle_alpha   90.00
_cell.angle_beta   90.00
_cell.angle_gamma   90.00
#
_symmetry.space_group_name_H-M   'P 1'
#
loop_
_entity.id
_entity.type
_entity.pdbx_description
1 polymer ?
#
loop_
_entity_poly.entity_id
_entity_poly.type
_entity_poly.pdbx_seq_one_letter_code
_entity_poly.pdbx_strand_id
1 'polypeptide(L)'
;MQMEKAQAAPGGGGCLAGVVRVPVKVVAVLVVLPVRALWDLLVVAARGARRHVLAPLGDAAGWVLVRVWRYLLRPLLLVLFYWPWVGLWRYVAVPVGEVAYRYLLRPLGLGTAWLCVALGRYVLVPAGTGIAWVLRHVVVLPTGWLYREVLTPVGHGLRWLVRGLGMLVFVWPWVGAWRYAVVPAGHGMAWVGRNVLVPAGHGAAWVGRYLLLPPLTLLYRYVLLPLGELLVGAWHLAGRILRALGRGLRRLWRGWVARPAAWVYRQVATPVGHAVREVWRTARAAVREARADVRRLLFGGPPGEPTRSRARTLGSTTAADAAPAPEISPRKRRG
;
A
#
# COMPACT_ATOMS: atom_id res chain seq x y z
N MET A 1 1.21 -21.41 85.43
CA MET A 1 1.80 -22.08 84.25
C MET A 1 2.81 -21.15 83.63
N GLN A 2 4.09 -21.55 83.69
CA GLN A 2 5.19 -20.95 82.94
C GLN A 2 4.93 -21.06 81.43
N MET A 3 5.47 -20.15 80.62
CA MET A 3 6.68 -20.40 79.82
C MET A 3 6.94 -19.19 78.91
N GLU A 4 8.08 -18.54 79.16
CA GLU A 4 8.76 -17.59 78.27
C GLU A 4 8.93 -18.13 76.84
N LYS A 5 8.96 -17.22 75.87
CA LYS A 5 10.01 -17.22 74.84
C LYS A 5 10.25 -15.81 74.29
N ALA A 6 11.20 -15.15 74.97
CA ALA A 6 12.22 -14.25 74.43
C ALA A 6 11.92 -13.56 73.09
N GLN A 7 11.53 -12.30 73.16
CA GLN A 7 11.79 -11.34 72.09
C GLN A 7 13.30 -11.11 72.01
N ALA A 8 13.90 -11.69 70.97
CA ALA A 8 15.28 -11.47 70.61
C ALA A 8 15.52 -9.97 70.36
N ALA A 9 16.58 -9.46 70.98
CA ALA A 9 17.04 -8.09 70.88
C ALA A 9 17.16 -7.62 69.41
N PRO A 10 16.64 -6.43 69.06
CA PRO A 10 17.23 -5.67 67.97
C PRO A 10 18.50 -5.04 68.54
N GLY A 11 19.62 -5.71 68.29
CA GLY A 11 20.95 -5.19 68.59
C GLY A 11 21.13 -3.76 68.08
N GLY A 12 21.94 -3.00 68.82
CA GLY A 12 22.24 -1.57 68.69
C GLY A 12 22.89 -1.10 67.38
N GLY A 13 22.39 -1.54 66.22
CA GLY A 13 22.75 -1.03 64.90
C GLY A 13 21.82 0.07 64.37
N GLY A 14 20.68 0.32 65.03
CA GLY A 14 19.64 1.24 64.54
C GLY A 14 20.03 2.72 64.56
N CYS A 15 20.78 3.17 65.57
CA CYS A 15 21.14 4.58 65.72
C CYS A 15 22.36 4.97 64.86
N LEU A 16 23.39 4.12 64.74
CA LEU A 16 24.54 4.39 63.88
C LEU A 16 24.23 4.22 62.39
N ALA A 17 23.44 3.20 62.01
CA ALA A 17 23.01 3.06 60.61
C ALA A 17 22.00 4.16 60.22
N GLY A 18 21.20 4.67 61.16
CA GLY A 18 20.32 5.84 60.96
C GLY A 18 21.11 7.14 60.84
N VAL A 19 22.00 7.42 61.79
CA VAL A 19 22.81 8.65 61.83
C VAL A 19 23.84 8.72 60.71
N VAL A 20 24.29 7.60 60.14
CA VAL A 20 25.14 7.62 58.93
C VAL A 20 24.32 7.63 57.63
N ARG A 21 23.13 7.01 57.59
CA ARG A 21 22.27 7.04 56.39
C ARG A 21 21.57 8.37 56.18
N VAL A 22 21.27 9.12 57.25
CA VAL A 22 20.67 10.46 57.13
C VAL A 22 21.60 11.43 56.40
N PRO A 23 22.88 11.64 56.77
CA PRO A 23 23.78 12.52 56.07
C PRO A 23 24.14 11.98 54.68
N VAL A 24 24.30 10.65 54.50
CA VAL A 24 24.52 10.08 53.16
C VAL A 24 23.31 10.31 52.25
N LYS A 25 22.08 10.16 52.74
CA LYS A 25 20.87 10.47 51.96
C LYS A 25 20.71 11.96 51.74
N VAL A 26 21.06 12.82 52.70
CA VAL A 26 21.01 14.27 52.56
C VAL A 26 22.04 14.74 51.53
N VAL A 27 23.28 14.23 51.57
CA VAL A 27 24.32 14.53 50.58
C VAL A 27 23.95 13.96 49.21
N ALA A 28 23.45 12.72 49.15
CA ALA A 28 22.96 12.15 47.90
C ALA A 28 21.79 12.95 47.34
N VAL A 29 20.84 13.40 48.15
CA VAL A 29 19.74 14.28 47.72
C VAL A 29 20.30 15.63 47.26
N LEU A 30 21.19 16.24 48.04
CA LEU A 30 21.77 17.55 47.76
C LEU A 30 22.70 17.56 46.53
N VAL A 31 23.26 16.42 46.13
CA VAL A 31 24.10 16.29 44.92
C VAL A 31 23.31 15.73 43.75
N VAL A 32 22.51 14.68 43.97
CA VAL A 32 21.76 14.01 42.91
C VAL A 32 20.59 14.87 42.43
N LEU A 33 19.86 15.58 43.30
CA LEU A 33 18.79 16.47 42.83
C LEU A 33 19.29 17.59 41.91
N PRO A 34 20.35 18.36 42.23
CA PRO A 34 20.82 19.39 41.31
C PRO A 34 21.45 18.79 40.06
N VAL A 35 22.15 17.67 40.13
CA VAL A 35 22.65 16.97 38.94
C VAL A 35 21.48 16.50 38.05
N ARG A 36 20.41 16.00 38.65
CA ARG A 36 19.21 15.55 37.93
C ARG A 36 18.40 16.72 37.37
N ALA A 37 18.30 17.82 38.11
CA ALA A 37 17.70 19.06 37.65
C ALA A 37 18.50 19.65 36.48
N LEU A 38 19.83 19.64 36.56
CA LEU A 38 20.73 20.07 35.49
C LEU A 38 20.57 19.17 34.26
N TRP A 39 20.44 17.85 34.46
CA TRP A 39 20.16 16.90 33.39
C TRP A 39 18.80 17.15 32.73
N ASP A 40 17.74 17.35 33.52
CA ASP A 40 16.40 17.66 33.00
C ASP A 40 16.39 19.01 32.27
N LEU A 41 17.13 20.02 32.75
CA LEU A 41 17.31 21.30 32.08
C LEU A 41 18.07 21.15 30.76
N LEU A 42 19.15 20.38 30.74
CA LEU A 42 19.92 20.07 29.52
C LEU A 42 19.07 19.34 28.50
N VAL A 43 18.26 18.39 28.94
CA VAL A 43 17.40 17.60 28.07
C VAL A 43 16.21 18.43 27.55
N VAL A 44 15.67 19.34 28.35
CA VAL A 44 14.65 20.31 27.91
C VAL A 44 15.25 21.32 26.94
N ALA A 45 16.45 21.83 27.21
CA ALA A 45 17.19 22.72 26.32
C ALA A 45 17.53 22.02 24.99
N ALA A 46 17.99 20.77 25.03
CA ALA A 46 18.26 19.97 23.84
C ALA A 46 16.99 19.67 23.03
N ARG A 47 15.86 19.38 23.69
CA ARG A 47 14.56 19.20 23.00
C ARG A 47 14.02 20.52 22.44
N GLY A 48 14.23 21.63 23.13
CA GLY A 48 13.90 22.98 22.67
C GLY A 48 14.72 23.33 21.43
N ALA A 49 16.03 23.16 21.49
CA ALA A 49 16.94 23.35 20.37
C ALA A 49 16.59 22.45 19.18
N ARG A 50 16.20 21.19 19.44
CA ARG A 50 15.78 20.28 18.37
C ARG A 50 14.48 20.70 17.69
N ARG A 51 13.51 21.23 18.44
CA ARG A 51 12.22 21.67 17.90
C ARG A 51 12.25 23.04 17.26
N HIS A 52 13.09 23.95 17.75
CA HIS A 52 13.13 25.33 17.27
C HIS A 52 14.27 25.64 16.31
N VAL A 53 15.33 24.84 16.28
CA VAL A 53 16.46 25.06 15.37
C VAL A 53 16.58 23.90 14.38
N LEU A 54 16.71 22.67 14.87
CA LEU A 54 16.97 21.52 13.98
C LEU A 54 15.74 21.11 13.14
N ALA A 55 14.52 21.23 13.67
CA ALA A 55 13.30 20.93 12.92
C ALA A 55 13.07 21.93 11.77
N PRO A 56 13.08 23.27 11.97
CA PRO A 56 12.91 24.19 10.85
C PRO A 56 14.08 24.17 9.87
N LEU A 57 15.33 23.95 10.33
CA LEU A 57 16.46 23.73 9.42
C LEU A 57 16.32 22.44 8.62
N GLY A 58 15.86 21.35 9.25
CA GLY A 58 15.61 20.08 8.58
C GLY A 58 14.49 20.17 7.55
N ASP A 59 13.41 20.87 7.87
CA ASP A 59 12.29 21.11 6.95
C ASP A 59 12.70 22.05 5.81
N ALA A 60 13.47 23.11 6.09
CA ALA A 60 13.98 24.01 5.05
C ALA A 60 14.99 23.31 4.14
N ALA A 61 15.92 22.54 4.70
CA ALA A 61 16.89 21.75 3.92
C ALA A 61 16.19 20.65 3.11
N GLY A 62 15.21 19.96 3.69
CA GLY A 62 14.38 18.98 3.00
C GLY A 62 13.58 19.61 1.86
N TRP A 63 13.01 20.79 2.09
CA TRP A 63 12.27 21.54 1.07
C TRP A 63 13.19 21.95 -0.10
N VAL A 64 14.38 22.48 0.20
CA VAL A 64 15.39 22.84 -0.81
C VAL A 64 15.88 21.60 -1.55
N LEU A 65 16.18 20.50 -0.86
CA LEU A 65 16.63 19.25 -1.46
C LEU A 65 15.57 18.66 -2.41
N VAL A 66 14.31 18.66 -2.01
CA VAL A 66 13.19 18.21 -2.86
C VAL A 66 13.00 19.16 -4.06
N ARG A 67 13.20 20.47 -3.87
CA ARG A 67 13.14 21.46 -4.95
C ARG A 67 14.27 21.20 -5.96
N VAL A 68 15.51 21.08 -5.49
CA VAL A 68 16.70 20.80 -6.33
C VAL A 68 16.54 19.45 -7.03
N TRP A 69 16.12 18.41 -6.32
CA TRP A 69 15.87 17.10 -6.91
C TRP A 69 14.83 17.17 -8.03
N ARG A 70 13.68 17.83 -7.77
CA ARG A 70 12.57 17.86 -8.71
C ARG A 70 12.80 18.77 -9.92
N TYR A 71 13.48 19.90 -9.73
CA TYR A 71 13.65 20.90 -10.78
C TYR A 71 15.01 20.87 -11.48
N LEU A 72 16.07 20.39 -10.83
CA LEU A 72 17.40 20.31 -11.43
C LEU A 72 17.78 18.87 -11.72
N LEU A 73 17.82 18.03 -10.69
CA LEU A 73 18.39 16.68 -10.85
C LEU A 73 17.53 15.78 -11.73
N ARG A 74 16.20 15.76 -11.52
CA ARG A 74 15.28 14.91 -12.28
C ARG A 74 15.26 15.22 -13.78
N PRO A 75 15.11 16.48 -14.24
CA PRO A 75 15.19 16.78 -15.66
C PRO A 75 16.60 16.57 -16.22
N LEU A 76 17.65 16.89 -15.47
CA LEU A 76 19.02 16.63 -15.90
C LEU A 76 19.26 15.13 -16.10
N LEU A 77 18.80 14.28 -15.18
CA LEU A 77 18.90 12.83 -15.32
C LEU A 77 18.07 12.32 -16.51
N LEU A 78 16.85 12.84 -16.68
CA LEU A 78 16.03 12.48 -17.84
C LEU A 78 16.74 12.88 -19.14
N VAL A 79 17.24 14.11 -19.25
CA VAL A 79 17.94 14.56 -20.46
C VAL A 79 19.22 13.76 -20.69
N LEU A 80 20.03 13.54 -19.65
CA LEU A 80 21.28 12.81 -19.78
C LEU A 80 21.08 11.31 -20.08
N PHE A 81 20.02 10.68 -19.59
CA PHE A 81 19.82 9.24 -19.73
C PHE A 81 18.86 8.90 -20.87
N TYR A 82 17.71 9.57 -20.93
CA TYR A 82 16.67 9.31 -21.92
C TYR A 82 17.09 9.78 -23.31
N TRP A 83 17.71 10.96 -23.41
CA TRP A 83 17.99 11.57 -24.72
C TRP A 83 19.07 10.80 -25.51
N PRO A 84 20.19 10.34 -24.90
CA PRO A 84 21.14 9.46 -25.58
C PRO A 84 20.56 8.10 -25.91
N TRP A 85 19.70 7.54 -25.05
CA TRP A 85 19.05 6.25 -25.34
C TRP A 85 18.09 6.36 -26.52
N VAL A 86 17.29 7.43 -26.57
CA VAL A 86 16.39 7.71 -27.71
C VAL A 86 17.21 7.97 -28.98
N GLY A 87 18.31 8.71 -28.87
CA GLY A 87 19.25 8.90 -29.97
C GLY A 87 19.81 7.56 -30.47
N LEU A 88 20.32 6.73 -29.57
CA LEU A 88 20.84 5.39 -29.90
C LEU A 88 19.77 4.52 -30.57
N TRP A 89 18.55 4.53 -30.05
CA TRP A 89 17.45 3.76 -30.63
C TRP A 89 17.12 4.24 -32.04
N ARG A 90 16.98 5.56 -32.22
CA ARG A 90 16.52 6.16 -33.47
C ARG A 90 17.60 6.18 -34.55
N TYR A 91 18.86 6.36 -34.18
CA TYR A 91 19.99 6.46 -35.10
C TYR A 91 20.78 5.17 -35.29
N VAL A 92 20.68 4.19 -34.36
CA VAL A 92 21.42 2.92 -34.47
C VAL A 92 20.45 1.74 -34.55
N ALA A 93 19.55 1.57 -33.58
CA ALA A 93 18.70 0.37 -33.55
C ALA A 93 17.73 0.30 -34.75
N VAL A 94 17.09 1.41 -35.11
CA VAL A 94 16.17 1.47 -36.26
C VAL A 94 16.88 1.17 -37.58
N PRO A 95 17.97 1.88 -37.97
CA PRO A 95 18.63 1.59 -39.23
C PRO A 95 19.28 0.21 -39.26
N VAL A 96 19.86 -0.27 -38.15
CA VAL A 96 20.40 -1.63 -38.07
C VAL A 96 19.31 -2.67 -38.24
N GLY A 97 18.15 -2.48 -37.58
CA GLY A 97 17.00 -3.37 -37.73
C GLY A 97 16.43 -3.36 -39.15
N GLU A 98 16.39 -2.19 -39.80
CA GLU A 98 15.90 -2.06 -41.17
C GLU A 98 16.86 -2.70 -42.18
N VAL A 99 18.18 -2.51 -42.00
CA VAL A 99 19.21 -3.18 -42.81
C VAL A 99 19.11 -4.70 -42.60
N ALA A 100 19.05 -5.18 -41.36
CA ALA A 100 18.89 -6.61 -41.07
C ALA A 100 17.61 -7.18 -41.69
N TYR A 101 16.49 -6.45 -41.64
CA TYR A 101 15.25 -6.86 -42.26
C TYR A 101 15.36 -6.93 -43.78
N ARG A 102 15.90 -5.89 -44.42
CA ARG A 102 16.02 -5.82 -45.89
C ARG A 102 17.00 -6.84 -46.45
N TYR A 103 18.13 -7.08 -45.77
CA TYR A 103 19.19 -7.97 -46.26
C TYR A 103 19.04 -9.42 -45.80
N LEU A 104 18.42 -9.67 -44.65
CA LEU A 104 18.28 -11.03 -44.12
C LEU A 104 16.86 -11.55 -44.30
N LEU A 105 15.84 -10.88 -43.74
CA LEU A 105 14.47 -11.40 -43.73
C LEU A 105 13.78 -11.31 -45.09
N ARG A 106 13.96 -10.22 -45.83
CA ARG A 106 13.30 -10.02 -47.12
C ARG A 106 13.72 -11.05 -48.19
N PRO A 107 15.02 -11.35 -48.41
CA PRO A 107 15.41 -12.41 -49.34
C PRO A 107 15.06 -13.80 -48.84
N LEU A 108 15.08 -14.06 -47.53
CA LEU A 108 14.66 -15.35 -46.98
C LEU A 108 13.15 -15.58 -47.18
N GLY A 109 12.34 -14.55 -46.97
CA GLY A 109 10.89 -14.58 -47.22
C GLY A 109 10.54 -14.73 -48.70
N LEU A 110 11.25 -14.05 -49.59
CA LEU A 110 11.08 -14.21 -51.04
C LEU A 110 11.57 -15.58 -51.52
N GLY A 111 12.68 -16.09 -50.99
CA GLY A 111 13.22 -17.40 -51.33
C GLY A 111 12.32 -18.54 -50.88
N THR A 112 11.78 -18.48 -49.66
CA THR A 112 10.80 -19.45 -49.16
C THR A 112 9.48 -19.38 -49.93
N ALA A 113 8.97 -18.18 -50.21
CA ALA A 113 7.76 -18.02 -51.03
C ALA A 113 7.97 -18.55 -52.46
N TRP A 114 9.12 -18.28 -53.07
CA TRP A 114 9.46 -18.78 -54.40
C TRP A 114 9.60 -20.31 -54.39
N LEU A 115 10.20 -20.89 -53.34
CA LEU A 115 10.28 -22.34 -53.16
C LEU A 115 8.88 -22.95 -53.05
N CYS A 116 7.99 -22.39 -52.22
CA CYS A 116 6.61 -22.86 -52.10
C CYS A 116 5.83 -22.76 -53.42
N VAL A 117 5.99 -21.67 -54.16
CA VAL A 117 5.32 -21.47 -55.46
C VAL A 117 5.90 -22.40 -56.54
N ALA A 118 7.22 -22.55 -56.60
CA ALA A 118 7.89 -23.45 -57.52
C ALA A 118 7.47 -24.90 -57.25
N LEU A 119 7.46 -25.33 -55.98
CA LEU A 119 7.04 -26.67 -55.59
C LEU A 119 5.54 -26.90 -55.88
N GLY A 120 4.70 -25.90 -55.62
CA GLY A 120 3.29 -25.91 -56.04
C GLY A 120 3.11 -26.06 -57.55
N ARG A 121 3.86 -25.29 -58.34
CA ARG A 121 3.73 -25.23 -59.81
C ARG A 121 4.37 -26.41 -60.54
N TYR A 122 5.47 -26.97 -60.03
CA TYR A 122 6.19 -28.08 -60.67
C TYR A 122 5.80 -29.45 -60.14
N VAL A 123 5.25 -29.56 -58.93
CA VAL A 123 4.86 -30.86 -58.34
C VAL A 123 3.34 -30.98 -58.26
N LEU A 124 2.69 -29.99 -57.65
CA LEU A 124 1.25 -30.05 -57.38
C LEU A 124 0.40 -29.89 -58.64
N VAL A 125 0.80 -28.98 -59.54
CA VAL A 125 0.09 -28.77 -60.80
C VAL A 125 0.14 -30.01 -61.68
N PRO A 126 1.30 -30.60 -62.08
CA PRO A 126 1.29 -31.76 -62.97
C PRO A 126 0.65 -33.01 -62.33
N ALA A 127 0.81 -33.22 -61.02
CA ALA A 127 0.10 -34.28 -60.31
C ALA A 127 -1.42 -34.04 -60.34
N GLY A 128 -1.85 -32.80 -60.11
CA GLY A 128 -3.25 -32.39 -60.19
C GLY A 128 -3.84 -32.49 -61.60
N THR A 129 -3.08 -32.12 -62.65
CA THR A 129 -3.54 -32.26 -64.03
C THR A 129 -3.61 -33.71 -64.47
N GLY A 130 -2.68 -34.57 -64.03
CA GLY A 130 -2.72 -36.01 -64.31
C GLY A 130 -3.95 -36.67 -63.69
N ILE A 131 -4.18 -36.42 -62.40
CA ILE A 131 -5.34 -36.94 -61.66
C ILE A 131 -6.64 -36.37 -62.24
N ALA A 132 -6.68 -35.07 -62.53
CA ALA A 132 -7.85 -34.43 -63.12
C ALA A 132 -8.10 -34.88 -64.57
N TRP A 133 -7.07 -35.22 -65.35
CA TRP A 133 -7.23 -35.75 -66.69
C TRP A 133 -7.86 -37.14 -66.67
N VAL A 134 -7.41 -38.03 -65.77
CA VAL A 134 -7.99 -39.37 -65.58
C VAL A 134 -9.43 -39.28 -65.07
N LEU A 135 -9.68 -38.49 -64.02
CA LEU A 135 -11.03 -38.25 -63.52
C LEU A 135 -11.93 -37.66 -64.61
N ARG A 136 -11.43 -36.69 -65.39
CA ARG A 136 -12.23 -36.09 -66.44
C ARG A 136 -12.52 -37.06 -67.57
N HIS A 137 -11.54 -37.82 -68.04
CA HIS A 137 -11.74 -38.70 -69.18
C HIS A 137 -12.58 -39.93 -68.84
N VAL A 138 -12.37 -40.52 -67.66
CA VAL A 138 -13.02 -41.77 -67.28
C VAL A 138 -14.40 -41.53 -66.66
N VAL A 139 -14.54 -40.48 -65.86
CA VAL A 139 -15.79 -40.22 -65.11
C VAL A 139 -16.56 -39.05 -65.73
N VAL A 140 -15.91 -37.93 -65.98
CA VAL A 140 -16.62 -36.68 -66.35
C VAL A 140 -17.00 -36.63 -67.82
N LEU A 141 -16.26 -37.23 -68.75
CA LEU A 141 -16.64 -37.25 -70.17
C LEU A 141 -17.93 -38.05 -70.41
N PRO A 142 -18.08 -39.30 -69.91
CA PRO A 142 -19.34 -40.04 -70.10
C PRO A 142 -20.48 -39.42 -69.28
N THR A 143 -20.23 -39.03 -68.03
CA THR A 143 -21.25 -38.39 -67.18
C THR A 143 -21.62 -36.99 -67.68
N GLY A 144 -20.64 -36.27 -68.23
CA GLY A 144 -20.78 -34.91 -68.74
C GLY A 144 -21.44 -34.86 -70.09
N TRP A 145 -21.30 -35.87 -70.94
CA TRP A 145 -22.12 -36.03 -72.15
C TRP A 145 -23.59 -36.22 -71.76
N LEU A 146 -23.88 -37.13 -70.82
CA LEU A 146 -25.24 -37.35 -70.31
C LEU A 146 -25.82 -36.10 -69.62
N TYR A 147 -24.98 -35.35 -68.88
CA TYR A 147 -25.38 -34.10 -68.24
C TYR A 147 -25.57 -32.95 -69.25
N ARG A 148 -24.74 -32.85 -70.30
CA ARG A 148 -24.79 -31.80 -71.32
C ARG A 148 -25.98 -31.96 -72.26
N GLU A 149 -26.22 -33.16 -72.76
CA GLU A 149 -27.28 -33.39 -73.73
C GLU A 149 -28.68 -33.40 -73.08
N VAL A 150 -28.80 -33.84 -71.82
CA VAL A 150 -30.12 -34.03 -71.18
C VAL A 150 -30.37 -33.04 -70.03
N LEU A 151 -29.46 -32.94 -69.06
CA LEU A 151 -29.70 -32.10 -67.87
C LEU A 151 -29.43 -30.61 -68.11
N THR A 152 -28.56 -30.25 -69.04
CA THR A 152 -28.19 -28.86 -69.30
C THR A 152 -29.27 -28.06 -70.03
N PRO A 153 -29.97 -28.57 -71.07
CA PRO A 153 -31.11 -27.85 -71.66
C PRO A 153 -32.26 -27.71 -70.65
N VAL A 154 -32.55 -28.76 -69.87
CA VAL A 154 -33.59 -28.73 -68.83
C VAL A 154 -33.22 -27.79 -67.68
N GLY A 155 -31.95 -27.81 -67.25
CA GLY A 155 -31.43 -26.96 -66.19
C GLY A 155 -31.34 -25.49 -66.59
N HIS A 156 -30.98 -25.18 -67.84
CA HIS A 156 -31.02 -23.80 -68.34
C HIS A 156 -32.45 -23.29 -68.45
N GLY A 157 -33.39 -24.11 -68.95
CA GLY A 157 -34.81 -23.74 -69.00
C GLY A 157 -35.38 -23.46 -67.61
N LEU A 158 -35.15 -24.36 -66.64
CA LEU A 158 -35.64 -24.20 -65.28
C LEU A 158 -34.96 -23.05 -64.54
N ARG A 159 -33.64 -22.89 -64.70
CA ARG A 159 -32.90 -21.78 -64.09
C ARG A 159 -33.30 -20.43 -64.69
N TRP A 160 -33.57 -20.36 -65.99
CA TRP A 160 -34.04 -19.14 -66.63
C TRP A 160 -35.45 -18.76 -66.14
N LEU A 161 -36.35 -19.74 -65.98
CA LEU A 161 -37.68 -19.53 -65.41
C LEU A 161 -37.63 -19.09 -63.93
N VAL A 162 -36.90 -19.80 -63.07
CA VAL A 162 -36.79 -19.46 -61.65
C VAL A 162 -36.09 -18.12 -61.44
N ARG A 163 -35.02 -17.87 -62.20
CA ARG A 163 -34.29 -16.59 -62.11
C ARG A 163 -35.11 -15.45 -62.71
N GLY A 164 -35.80 -15.65 -63.82
CA GLY A 164 -36.68 -14.67 -64.42
C GLY A 164 -37.83 -14.30 -63.49
N LEU A 165 -38.51 -15.30 -62.92
CA LEU A 165 -39.60 -15.11 -61.97
C LEU A 165 -39.11 -14.46 -60.67
N GLY A 166 -37.98 -14.91 -60.13
CA GLY A 166 -37.35 -14.30 -58.95
C GLY A 166 -36.93 -12.85 -59.20
N MET A 167 -36.38 -12.54 -60.38
CA MET A 167 -36.01 -11.17 -60.75
C MET A 167 -37.25 -10.29 -60.90
N LEU A 168 -38.35 -10.82 -61.46
CA LEU A 168 -39.60 -10.10 -61.67
C LEU A 168 -40.38 -9.86 -60.38
N VAL A 169 -40.44 -10.84 -59.48
CA VAL A 169 -41.23 -10.75 -58.24
C VAL A 169 -40.45 -10.07 -57.12
N PHE A 170 -39.14 -10.31 -57.02
CA PHE A 170 -38.35 -9.84 -55.89
C PHE A 170 -37.52 -8.61 -56.24
N VAL A 171 -36.76 -8.66 -57.34
CA VAL A 171 -35.77 -7.62 -57.64
C VAL A 171 -36.44 -6.39 -58.25
N TRP A 172 -37.33 -6.56 -59.22
CA TRP A 172 -37.98 -5.43 -59.89
C TRP A 172 -38.86 -4.56 -58.98
N PRO A 173 -39.74 -5.13 -58.12
CA PRO A 173 -40.57 -4.34 -57.22
C PRO A 173 -39.72 -3.67 -56.14
N TRP A 174 -38.70 -4.35 -55.63
CA TRP A 174 -37.80 -3.78 -54.63
C TRP A 174 -36.91 -2.68 -55.21
N VAL A 175 -36.32 -2.88 -56.40
CA VAL A 175 -35.52 -1.85 -57.08
C VAL A 175 -36.40 -0.67 -57.49
N GLY A 176 -37.63 -0.92 -57.95
CA GLY A 176 -38.61 0.13 -58.22
C GLY A 176 -38.95 0.93 -56.97
N ALA A 177 -39.32 0.26 -55.88
CA ALA A 177 -39.59 0.90 -54.60
C ALA A 177 -38.37 1.68 -54.07
N TRP A 178 -37.17 1.11 -54.20
CA TRP A 178 -35.96 1.78 -53.73
C TRP A 178 -35.63 3.02 -54.57
N ARG A 179 -35.71 2.91 -55.90
CA ARG A 179 -35.37 4.00 -56.83
C ARG A 179 -36.41 5.11 -56.88
N TYR A 180 -37.70 4.79 -56.70
CA TYR A 180 -38.79 5.76 -56.80
C TYR A 180 -39.37 6.22 -55.46
N ALA A 181 -39.22 5.47 -54.36
CA ALA A 181 -39.69 5.89 -53.04
C ALA A 181 -38.53 6.22 -52.10
N VAL A 182 -37.56 5.33 -51.94
CA VAL A 182 -36.52 5.48 -50.90
C VAL A 182 -35.48 6.54 -51.27
N VAL A 183 -34.97 6.52 -52.50
CA VAL A 183 -33.97 7.50 -52.96
C VAL A 183 -34.52 8.95 -52.95
N PRO A 184 -35.71 9.25 -53.49
CA PRO A 184 -36.26 10.60 -53.42
C PRO A 184 -36.71 11.00 -52.01
N ALA A 185 -37.23 10.08 -51.19
CA ALA A 185 -37.51 10.37 -49.79
C ALA A 185 -36.23 10.71 -49.01
N GLY A 186 -35.14 9.96 -49.24
CA GLY A 186 -33.83 10.23 -48.63
C GLY A 186 -33.24 11.57 -49.07
N HIS A 187 -33.36 11.93 -50.35
CA HIS A 187 -32.94 13.25 -50.85
C HIS A 187 -33.80 14.38 -50.27
N GLY A 188 -35.12 14.19 -50.17
CA GLY A 188 -36.03 15.14 -49.53
C GLY A 188 -35.69 15.36 -48.06
N MET A 189 -35.48 14.28 -47.30
CA MET A 189 -35.13 14.34 -45.89
C MET A 189 -33.76 15.00 -45.68
N ALA A 190 -32.77 14.69 -46.52
CA ALA A 190 -31.44 15.29 -46.46
C ALA A 190 -31.45 16.78 -46.85
N TRP A 191 -32.29 17.15 -47.83
CA TRP A 191 -32.47 18.55 -48.23
C TRP A 191 -33.11 19.37 -47.11
N VAL A 192 -34.16 18.85 -46.45
CA VAL A 192 -34.80 19.50 -45.30
C VAL A 192 -33.82 19.60 -44.13
N GLY A 193 -33.09 18.52 -43.82
CA GLY A 193 -32.07 18.54 -42.77
C GLY A 193 -31.00 19.61 -43.01
N ARG A 194 -30.46 19.69 -44.23
CA ARG A 194 -29.39 20.65 -44.58
C ARG A 194 -29.87 22.09 -44.69
N ASN A 195 -31.05 22.34 -45.24
CA ASN A 195 -31.52 23.72 -45.50
C ASN A 195 -32.35 24.30 -44.36
N VAL A 196 -32.95 23.47 -43.49
CA VAL A 196 -33.80 23.94 -42.39
C VAL A 196 -33.12 23.72 -41.06
N LEU A 197 -32.69 22.48 -40.78
CA LEU A 197 -32.22 22.10 -39.45
C LEU A 197 -30.83 22.65 -39.13
N VAL A 198 -29.91 22.63 -40.10
CA VAL A 198 -28.55 23.15 -39.93
C VAL A 198 -28.50 24.68 -39.71
N PRO A 199 -29.17 25.52 -40.51
CA PRO A 199 -29.20 26.96 -40.26
C PRO A 199 -30.02 27.33 -39.03
N ALA A 200 -31.13 26.63 -38.73
CA ALA A 200 -31.86 26.83 -37.47
C ALA A 200 -31.02 26.48 -36.25
N GLY A 201 -30.24 25.39 -36.31
CA GLY A 201 -29.30 25.00 -35.27
C GLY A 201 -28.16 26.01 -35.09
N HIS A 202 -27.61 26.55 -36.18
CA HIS A 202 -26.59 27.61 -36.11
C HIS A 202 -27.17 28.91 -35.55
N GLY A 203 -28.39 29.29 -35.91
CA GLY A 203 -29.10 30.45 -35.35
C GLY A 203 -29.35 30.29 -33.86
N ALA A 204 -29.86 29.14 -33.43
CA ALA A 204 -30.12 28.85 -32.02
C ALA A 204 -28.82 28.81 -31.19
N ALA A 205 -27.75 28.23 -31.74
CA ALA A 205 -26.44 28.21 -31.09
C ALA A 205 -25.81 29.61 -31.02
N TRP A 206 -25.96 30.44 -32.05
CA TRP A 206 -25.47 31.81 -32.06
C TRP A 206 -26.21 32.67 -31.02
N VAL A 207 -27.55 32.57 -30.96
CA VAL A 207 -28.36 33.24 -29.94
C VAL A 207 -28.01 32.73 -28.54
N GLY A 208 -27.91 31.42 -28.32
CA GLY A 208 -27.50 30.90 -27.02
C GLY A 208 -26.10 31.36 -26.60
N ARG A 209 -25.15 31.38 -27.54
CA ARG A 209 -23.75 31.73 -27.24
C ARG A 209 -23.54 33.22 -27.01
N TYR A 210 -24.21 34.08 -27.77
CA TYR A 210 -24.01 35.53 -27.65
C TYR A 210 -25.07 36.24 -26.81
N LEU A 211 -26.27 35.68 -26.65
CA LEU A 211 -27.34 36.29 -25.86
C LEU A 211 -27.42 35.71 -24.44
N LEU A 212 -27.17 34.40 -24.25
CA LEU A 212 -27.33 33.76 -22.93
C LEU A 212 -26.00 33.63 -22.17
N LEU A 213 -24.88 33.34 -22.82
CA LEU A 213 -23.61 33.20 -22.10
C LEU A 213 -23.11 34.49 -21.43
N PRO A 214 -23.18 35.70 -22.02
CA PRO A 214 -22.76 36.91 -21.33
C PRO A 214 -23.58 37.23 -20.06
N PRO A 215 -24.92 37.23 -20.06
CA PRO A 215 -25.67 37.46 -18.82
C PRO A 215 -25.49 36.32 -17.83
N LEU A 216 -25.35 35.07 -18.28
CA LEU A 216 -25.10 33.94 -17.38
C LEU A 216 -23.70 33.99 -16.74
N THR A 217 -22.68 34.43 -17.48
CA THR A 217 -21.31 34.61 -16.96
C THR A 217 -21.20 35.83 -16.05
N LEU A 218 -21.92 36.91 -16.35
CA LEU A 218 -22.04 38.06 -15.44
C LEU A 218 -22.78 37.67 -14.16
N LEU A 219 -23.89 36.94 -14.24
CA LEU A 219 -24.61 36.41 -13.09
C LEU A 219 -23.72 35.46 -12.28
N TYR A 220 -22.96 34.59 -12.94
CA TYR A 220 -22.02 33.71 -12.27
C TYR A 220 -20.92 34.49 -11.52
N ARG A 221 -20.33 35.50 -12.18
CA ARG A 221 -19.23 36.29 -11.61
C ARG A 221 -19.69 37.25 -10.51
N TYR A 222 -20.89 37.82 -10.60
CA TYR A 222 -21.42 38.77 -9.63
C TYR A 222 -22.30 38.15 -8.54
N VAL A 223 -22.86 36.95 -8.74
CA VAL A 223 -23.76 36.31 -7.75
C VAL A 223 -23.18 35.02 -7.22
N LEU A 224 -22.66 34.12 -8.08
CA LEU A 224 -22.12 32.84 -7.61
C LEU A 224 -20.74 32.98 -6.96
N LEU A 225 -19.88 33.85 -7.48
CA LEU A 225 -18.56 34.09 -6.90
C LEU A 225 -18.64 34.65 -5.45
N PRO A 226 -19.49 35.65 -5.13
CA PRO A 226 -19.63 36.10 -3.74
C PRO A 226 -20.37 35.09 -2.86
N LEU A 227 -21.37 34.35 -3.37
CA LEU A 227 -22.01 33.27 -2.61
C LEU A 227 -21.03 32.14 -2.27
N GLY A 228 -20.13 31.82 -3.20
CA GLY A 228 -19.05 30.85 -2.98
C GLY A 228 -18.10 31.29 -1.87
N GLU A 229 -17.70 32.56 -1.85
CA GLU A 229 -16.85 33.10 -0.78
C GLU A 229 -17.55 33.07 0.59
N LEU A 230 -18.85 33.40 0.64
CA LEU A 230 -19.63 33.35 1.88
C LEU A 230 -19.82 31.92 2.38
N LEU A 231 -20.08 30.96 1.48
CA LEU A 231 -20.20 29.54 1.85
C LEU A 231 -18.87 28.96 2.34
N VAL A 232 -17.77 29.30 1.67
CA VAL A 232 -16.42 28.84 2.05
C VAL A 232 -15.98 29.47 3.37
N GLY A 233 -16.30 30.76 3.59
CA GLY A 233 -16.09 31.46 4.85
C GLY A 233 -16.89 30.85 6.00
N ALA A 234 -18.17 30.56 5.77
CA ALA A 234 -19.04 29.87 6.74
C ALA A 234 -18.56 28.45 7.03
N TRP A 235 -18.12 27.71 6.01
CA TRP A 235 -17.57 26.37 6.17
C TRP A 235 -16.26 26.36 6.96
N HIS A 236 -15.39 27.35 6.74
CA HIS A 236 -14.15 27.50 7.52
C HIS A 236 -14.44 27.86 8.98
N LEU A 237 -15.48 28.65 9.25
CA LEU A 237 -15.92 28.96 10.62
C LEU A 237 -16.52 27.72 11.30
N ALA A 238 -17.37 26.97 10.60
CA ALA A 238 -17.93 25.70 11.06
C ALA A 238 -16.81 24.69 11.36
N GLY A 239 -15.81 24.57 10.49
CA GLY A 239 -14.64 23.70 10.70
C GLY A 239 -13.74 24.14 11.86
N ARG A 240 -13.73 25.43 12.23
CA ARG A 240 -13.01 25.95 13.39
C ARG A 240 -13.76 25.65 14.69
N ILE A 241 -15.09 25.80 14.67
CA ILE A 241 -15.99 25.48 15.78
C ILE A 241 -15.99 23.97 16.06
N LEU A 242 -16.09 23.14 15.02
CA LEU A 242 -16.10 21.67 15.16
C LEU A 242 -14.76 21.14 15.72
N ARG A 243 -13.63 21.78 15.36
CA ARG A 243 -12.32 21.47 15.95
C ARG A 243 -12.16 21.95 17.39
N ALA A 244 -12.82 23.05 17.76
CA ALA A 244 -12.87 23.51 19.15
C ALA A 244 -13.73 22.56 20.01
N LEU A 245 -14.89 22.15 19.51
CA LEU A 245 -15.79 21.18 20.13
C LEU A 245 -15.12 19.80 20.27
N GLY A 246 -14.43 19.33 19.24
CA GLY A 246 -13.66 18.07 19.31
C GLY A 246 -12.54 18.10 20.35
N ARG A 247 -11.91 19.26 20.58
CA ARG A 247 -10.92 19.44 21.65
C ARG A 247 -11.57 19.49 23.04
N GLY A 248 -12.73 20.15 23.17
CA GLY A 248 -13.53 20.16 24.40
C GLY A 248 -13.98 18.75 24.79
N LEU A 249 -14.60 18.02 23.86
CA LEU A 249 -15.10 16.67 24.07
C LEU A 249 -13.99 15.68 24.44
N ARG A 250 -12.82 15.79 23.80
CA ARG A 250 -11.66 14.95 24.13
C ARG A 250 -11.10 15.23 25.53
N ARG A 251 -11.15 16.47 26.00
CA ARG A 251 -10.76 16.83 27.38
C ARG A 251 -11.79 16.32 28.39
N LEU A 252 -13.07 16.49 28.07
CA LEU A 252 -14.17 15.99 28.88
C LEU A 252 -14.06 14.47 29.05
N TRP A 253 -13.88 13.74 27.95
CA TRP A 253 -13.78 12.29 27.97
C TRP A 253 -12.56 11.78 28.75
N ARG A 254 -11.41 12.46 28.64
CA ARG A 254 -10.21 12.12 29.42
C ARG A 254 -10.37 12.43 30.91
N GLY A 255 -11.07 13.51 31.26
CA GLY A 255 -11.32 13.89 32.64
C GLY A 255 -12.33 12.96 33.31
N TRP A 256 -13.45 12.69 32.63
CA TRP A 256 -14.62 12.03 33.21
C TRP A 256 -14.64 10.52 33.06
N VAL A 257 -13.97 9.93 32.06
CA VAL A 257 -14.02 8.48 31.83
C VAL A 257 -12.65 7.85 31.98
N ALA A 258 -11.63 8.40 31.32
CA ALA A 258 -10.31 7.75 31.30
C ALA A 258 -9.61 7.79 32.67
N ARG A 259 -9.72 8.89 33.42
CA ARG A 259 -9.12 9.02 34.75
C ARG A 259 -9.80 8.15 35.82
N PRO A 260 -11.13 8.15 35.97
CA PRO A 260 -11.78 7.27 36.93
C PRO A 260 -11.68 5.79 36.52
N ALA A 261 -11.76 5.45 35.24
CA ALA A 261 -11.54 4.06 34.80
C ALA A 261 -10.11 3.58 35.07
N ALA A 262 -9.11 4.44 34.87
CA ALA A 262 -7.72 4.12 35.20
C ALA A 262 -7.48 4.00 36.71
N TRP A 263 -8.21 4.77 37.53
CA TRP A 263 -8.20 4.66 38.98
C TRP A 263 -8.85 3.34 39.41
N VAL A 264 -10.05 3.02 38.95
CA VAL A 264 -10.76 1.76 39.26
C VAL A 264 -9.95 0.53 38.82
N TYR A 265 -9.33 0.57 37.65
CA TYR A 265 -8.44 -0.51 37.20
C TYR A 265 -7.24 -0.72 38.14
N ARG A 266 -6.63 0.37 38.63
CA ARG A 266 -5.52 0.28 39.59
C ARG A 266 -5.99 -0.15 40.98
N GLN A 267 -7.12 0.38 41.45
CA GLN A 267 -7.67 0.08 42.77
C GLN A 267 -8.29 -1.31 42.88
N VAL A 268 -8.84 -1.88 41.79
CA VAL A 268 -9.63 -3.12 41.85
C VAL A 268 -8.96 -4.25 41.10
N ALA A 269 -8.56 -4.06 39.84
CA ALA A 269 -7.99 -5.14 39.03
C ALA A 269 -6.58 -5.55 39.50
N THR A 270 -5.83 -4.62 40.09
CA THR A 270 -4.47 -4.89 40.59
C THR A 270 -4.49 -5.74 41.87
N PRO A 271 -5.25 -5.42 42.93
CA PRO A 271 -5.34 -6.28 44.12
C PRO A 271 -6.05 -7.62 43.83
N VAL A 272 -7.08 -7.63 42.98
CA VAL A 272 -7.71 -8.89 42.55
C VAL A 272 -6.72 -9.75 41.75
N GLY A 273 -5.88 -9.13 40.91
CA GLY A 273 -4.80 -9.84 40.22
C GLY A 273 -3.77 -10.45 41.17
N HIS A 274 -3.44 -9.77 42.28
CA HIS A 274 -2.57 -10.32 43.32
C HIS A 274 -3.23 -11.47 44.07
N ALA A 275 -4.49 -11.32 44.48
CA ALA A 275 -5.25 -12.36 45.19
C ALA A 275 -5.41 -13.64 44.33
N VAL A 276 -5.78 -13.50 43.05
CA VAL A 276 -5.88 -14.63 42.12
C VAL A 276 -4.53 -15.32 41.93
N ARG A 277 -3.44 -14.54 41.86
CA ARG A 277 -2.09 -15.10 41.72
C ARG A 277 -1.62 -15.85 42.97
N GLU A 278 -2.06 -15.42 44.15
CA GLU A 278 -1.78 -16.09 45.42
C GLU A 278 -2.58 -17.39 45.55
N VAL A 279 -3.87 -17.37 45.24
CA VAL A 279 -4.74 -18.56 45.19
C VAL A 279 -4.21 -19.59 44.19
N TRP A 280 -3.73 -19.15 43.03
CA TRP A 280 -3.15 -20.06 42.05
C TRP A 280 -1.84 -20.69 42.53
N ARG A 281 -1.02 -19.94 43.28
CA ARG A 281 0.22 -20.47 43.87
C ARG A 281 -0.07 -21.49 44.97
N THR A 282 -1.03 -21.23 45.84
CA THR A 282 -1.43 -22.17 46.91
C THR A 282 -2.08 -23.43 46.34
N ALA A 283 -2.99 -23.31 45.38
CA ALA A 283 -3.59 -24.45 44.69
C ALA A 283 -2.52 -25.33 44.00
N ARG A 284 -1.55 -24.70 43.32
CA ARG A 284 -0.49 -25.43 42.64
C ARG A 284 0.49 -26.09 43.62
N ALA A 285 0.71 -25.52 44.80
CA ALA A 285 1.48 -26.15 45.88
C ALA A 285 0.74 -27.38 46.44
N ALA A 286 -0.56 -27.23 46.76
CA ALA A 286 -1.40 -28.32 47.25
C ALA A 286 -1.48 -29.50 46.27
N VAL A 287 -1.59 -29.22 44.96
CA VAL A 287 -1.57 -30.26 43.92
C VAL A 287 -0.21 -30.96 43.85
N ARG A 288 0.90 -30.23 44.03
CA ARG A 288 2.25 -30.83 44.04
C ARG A 288 2.47 -31.71 45.27
N GLU A 289 2.00 -31.27 46.43
CA GLU A 289 2.04 -32.04 47.68
C GLU A 289 1.18 -33.31 47.57
N ALA A 290 -0.08 -33.18 47.15
CA ALA A 290 -0.97 -34.33 46.92
C ALA A 290 -0.38 -35.32 45.92
N ARG A 291 0.25 -34.83 44.84
CA ARG A 291 0.95 -35.69 43.88
C ARG A 291 2.19 -36.37 44.49
N ALA A 292 2.93 -35.67 45.34
CA ALA A 292 4.09 -36.23 46.02
C ALA A 292 3.66 -37.33 47.01
N ASP A 293 2.57 -37.12 47.75
CA ASP A 293 2.05 -38.10 48.71
C ASP A 293 1.42 -39.31 48.03
N VAL A 294 0.64 -39.10 46.96
CA VAL A 294 0.14 -40.20 46.12
C VAL A 294 1.31 -41.00 45.52
N ARG A 295 2.38 -40.33 45.08
CA ARG A 295 3.58 -41.00 44.59
C ARG A 295 4.31 -41.77 45.69
N ARG A 296 4.41 -41.22 46.91
CA ARG A 296 5.02 -41.92 48.06
C ARG A 296 4.22 -43.15 48.47
N LEU A 297 2.89 -43.08 48.42
CA LEU A 297 2.01 -44.19 48.75
C LEU A 297 2.03 -45.30 47.69
N LEU A 298 2.10 -44.94 46.40
CA LEU A 298 2.11 -45.90 45.29
C LEU A 298 3.48 -46.52 45.01
N PHE A 299 4.57 -45.76 45.16
CA PHE A 299 5.91 -46.21 44.76
C PHE A 299 6.87 -46.45 45.94
N GLY A 300 6.38 -46.33 47.18
CA GLY A 300 7.23 -46.31 48.37
C GLY A 300 7.95 -44.97 48.53
N GLY A 301 8.16 -44.56 49.79
CA GLY A 301 8.92 -43.35 50.09
C GLY A 301 10.39 -43.50 49.65
N PRO A 302 11.03 -42.45 49.14
CA PRO A 302 12.48 -42.47 48.97
C PRO A 302 13.12 -42.82 50.32
N PRO A 303 14.17 -43.67 50.34
CA PRO A 303 14.84 -44.05 51.57
C PRO A 303 15.23 -42.79 52.34
N GLY A 304 14.86 -42.74 53.62
CA GLY A 304 15.14 -41.62 54.49
C GLY A 304 16.64 -41.34 54.49
N GLU A 305 17.02 -40.20 53.95
CA GLU A 305 18.39 -39.72 54.06
C GLU A 305 18.53 -39.02 55.42
N PRO A 306 19.50 -39.44 56.24
CA PRO A 306 19.55 -39.15 57.67
C PRO A 306 19.84 -37.68 57.96
N THR A 307 19.38 -37.22 59.11
CA THR A 307 19.87 -36.00 59.77
C THR A 307 21.40 -35.99 59.80
N ARG A 308 22.03 -35.17 58.95
CA ARG A 308 23.46 -34.86 59.06
C ARG A 308 23.77 -33.42 58.65
N SER A 309 23.89 -32.61 59.71
CA SER A 309 24.94 -31.58 59.93
C SER A 309 24.88 -30.32 59.07
N ARG A 310 24.61 -29.12 59.61
CA ARG A 310 25.36 -28.42 60.67
C ARG A 310 26.87 -28.70 60.62
N ALA A 311 27.51 -28.14 59.60
CA ALA A 311 28.94 -27.84 59.51
C ALA A 311 29.03 -26.71 58.47
N ARG A 312 29.78 -25.62 58.58
CA ARG A 312 30.83 -25.19 59.51
C ARG A 312 31.09 -23.72 59.12
N THR A 313 30.68 -22.78 59.97
CA THR A 313 31.36 -21.48 60.08
C THR A 313 31.65 -21.28 61.57
N LEU A 314 32.63 -22.05 62.07
CA LEU A 314 33.61 -21.47 63.00
C LEU A 314 34.20 -20.27 62.24
N GLY A 315 34.20 -19.04 62.74
CA GLY A 315 34.33 -18.61 64.12
C GLY A 315 35.52 -17.67 64.12
N SER A 316 35.31 -16.36 64.15
CA SER A 316 36.37 -15.40 64.50
C SER A 316 35.74 -14.05 64.85
N THR A 317 34.98 -14.05 65.94
CA THR A 317 34.83 -12.85 66.76
C THR A 317 35.97 -12.82 67.77
N THR A 318 36.72 -11.72 67.73
CA THR A 318 37.32 -11.03 68.88
C THR A 318 38.66 -11.57 69.43
N ALA A 319 39.75 -10.97 68.95
CA ALA A 319 40.90 -10.52 69.74
C ALA A 319 41.53 -9.37 68.92
N ALA A 320 41.41 -8.10 69.35
CA ALA A 320 42.22 -7.47 70.39
C ALA A 320 43.69 -7.32 69.95
N ASP A 321 44.08 -6.05 69.78
CA ASP A 321 45.39 -5.46 70.06
C ASP A 321 46.68 -6.11 69.51
N ALA A 322 47.29 -5.43 68.54
CA ALA A 322 48.70 -5.02 68.57
C ALA A 322 49.04 -4.11 67.37
N ALA A 323 49.49 -2.88 67.68
CA ALA A 323 50.00 -1.85 66.76
C ALA A 323 51.44 -2.18 66.25
N PRO A 324 52.26 -1.25 65.72
CA PRO A 324 52.04 0.00 64.94
C PRO A 324 52.91 0.05 63.65
N ALA A 325 52.68 1.02 62.75
CA ALA A 325 53.75 1.59 61.92
C ALA A 325 53.41 3.04 61.50
N PRO A 326 54.25 4.04 61.83
CA PRO A 326 54.04 5.45 61.54
C PRO A 326 54.82 5.88 60.29
N GLU A 327 54.25 6.75 59.46
CA GLU A 327 55.05 7.65 58.62
C GLU A 327 54.66 9.10 58.88
N ILE A 328 55.51 9.71 59.70
CA ILE A 328 55.67 11.13 59.96
C ILE A 328 56.34 11.76 58.74
N SER A 329 55.82 12.89 58.24
CA SER A 329 56.67 14.04 57.86
C SER A 329 55.87 15.27 57.37
N PRO A 330 56.42 16.48 57.50
CA PRO A 330 55.87 17.48 58.42
C PRO A 330 55.71 18.88 57.79
N ARG A 331 55.26 19.85 58.61
CA ARG A 331 55.51 21.31 58.51
C ARG A 331 55.27 21.98 57.14
N LYS A 332 54.38 22.97 57.11
CA LYS A 332 54.82 24.39 57.23
C LYS A 332 53.63 25.35 57.43
N ARG A 333 53.62 25.93 58.62
CA ARG A 333 53.09 27.24 59.00
C ARG A 333 53.63 28.32 58.06
N ARG A 334 52.78 29.11 57.41
CA ARG A 334 52.97 30.48 56.86
C ARG A 334 51.68 30.81 56.07
N GLY A 335 51.02 31.94 56.23
CA GLY A 335 51.30 33.15 57.00
C GLY A 335 50.00 33.82 57.43
#